data_AF-A0AAD6F1G1-F1
#
_entry.id   AF-A0AAD6F1G1-F1
#
_cell.length_a   1.000
_cell.length_b   1.000
_cell.length_c   1.000
_cell.angle_alpha   90.00
_cell.angle_beta   90.00
_cell.angle_gamma   90.00
#
_symmetry.space_group_name_H-M   'P 1'
#
loop_
_entity.id
_entity.type
_entity.pdbx_description
1 polymer ?
#
loop_
_entity_poly.entity_id
_entity_poly.type
_entity_poly.pdbx_seq_one_letter_code
_entity_poly.pdbx_strand_id
1 'polypeptide(L)'
;MGVTGAGKTTLLDVLSGRKTGGYIEGEILIGGYPKVQQTFARISGYCEQTDIHSPQITVKESVAYSAWLRLPAEISDKTRHDFVNEVIETIELDPIKDMLVGLPGLNGLSTEQRKRLTIAVELVSNPSVIFMDEPTSGLDARAAAIAMRAVKNVAQTGRTVVCTIHQPSIDIFEAFEEVAIEIPYVLFQVVLFMIIAYPAIGFAWTAAKFMWFFYAMFCTLLYMTYLGMMLTAMTPTLQLATIVQAVFNQLFSLFTGFIIPQPVATTLPLSECVIGCINFHF
;
A
#
# COMPACT_ATOMS: atom_id res chain seq x y z
N MET A 1 14.83 7.18 -8.03
CA MET A 1 14.12 5.87 -7.98
C MET A 1 15.05 4.85 -7.36
N GLY A 2 14.55 3.95 -6.52
CA GLY A 2 15.36 2.89 -5.91
C GLY A 2 14.57 2.08 -4.87
N VAL A 3 15.01 0.86 -4.59
CA VAL A 3 14.37 -0.05 -3.61
C VAL A 3 14.43 0.51 -2.17
N THR A 4 13.59 -0.02 -1.27
CA THR A 4 13.67 0.28 0.17
C THR A 4 15.09 -0.01 0.68
N GLY A 5 15.63 0.85 1.55
CA GLY A 5 16.98 0.66 2.10
C GLY A 5 18.14 1.05 1.18
N ALA A 6 17.90 1.45 -0.07
CA ALA A 6 18.96 1.90 -0.99
C ALA A 6 19.62 3.26 -0.62
N GLY A 7 19.28 3.85 0.52
CA GLY A 7 19.82 5.13 0.97
C GLY A 7 19.17 6.37 0.32
N LYS A 8 17.96 6.25 -0.25
CA LYS A 8 17.21 7.35 -0.89
C LYS A 8 17.03 8.58 0.02
N THR A 9 16.44 8.39 1.20
CA THR A 9 16.28 9.43 2.22
C THR A 9 17.63 9.96 2.69
N THR A 10 18.62 9.08 2.87
CA THR A 10 19.98 9.50 3.25
C THR A 10 20.63 10.40 2.19
N LEU A 11 20.44 10.09 0.90
CA LEU A 11 20.91 10.93 -0.20
C LEU A 11 20.21 12.30 -0.19
N LEU A 12 18.89 12.33 -0.01
CA LEU A 12 18.13 13.58 0.13
C LEU A 12 18.60 14.41 1.34
N ASP A 13 18.86 13.77 2.49
CA ASP A 13 19.37 14.42 3.70
C ASP A 13 20.77 15.01 3.50
N VAL A 14 21.64 14.33 2.75
CA VAL A 14 22.98 14.83 2.42
C VAL A 14 22.88 16.03 1.46
N LEU A 15 22.06 15.93 0.41
CA LEU A 15 21.87 17.01 -0.55
C LEU A 15 21.24 18.25 0.09
N SER A 16 20.20 18.07 0.91
CA SER A 16 19.57 19.14 1.70
C SER A 16 20.47 19.66 2.83
N GLY A 17 21.49 18.89 3.23
CA GLY A 17 22.40 19.20 4.32
C GLY A 17 21.78 19.09 5.71
N ARG A 18 20.79 18.19 5.85
CA ARG A 18 20.18 17.76 7.11
C ARG A 18 20.94 16.62 7.78
N LYS A 19 21.78 15.90 7.03
CA LYS A 19 22.57 14.79 7.59
C LYS A 19 23.63 15.30 8.56
N THR A 20 23.61 14.83 9.81
CA THR A 20 24.49 15.27 10.90
C THR A 20 25.64 14.32 11.21
N GLY A 21 25.72 13.16 10.56
CA GLY A 21 26.76 12.16 10.84
C GLY A 21 27.04 11.21 9.67
N GLY A 22 28.17 10.52 9.75
CA GLY A 22 28.73 9.71 8.67
C GLY A 22 29.84 10.44 7.91
N TYR A 23 30.40 9.79 6.89
CA TYR A 23 31.38 10.39 5.99
C TYR A 23 30.67 10.88 4.72
N ILE A 24 30.87 12.15 4.39
CA ILE A 24 30.35 12.77 3.15
C ILE A 24 31.57 13.15 2.32
N GLU A 25 31.77 12.44 1.22
CA GLU A 25 32.86 12.69 0.27
C GLU A 25 32.29 13.20 -1.06
N GLY A 26 33.07 14.02 -1.77
CA GLY A 26 32.67 14.66 -3.03
C GLY A 26 32.23 16.11 -2.86
N GLU A 27 31.89 16.75 -3.99
CA GLU A 27 31.51 18.15 -4.06
C GLU A 27 30.05 18.31 -4.50
N ILE A 28 29.32 19.20 -3.84
CA ILE A 28 27.95 19.55 -4.20
C ILE A 28 27.98 20.98 -4.76
N LEU A 29 27.55 21.14 -6.01
CA LEU A 29 27.48 22.43 -6.69
C LEU A 29 26.03 22.87 -6.89
N ILE A 30 25.75 24.15 -6.68
CA ILE A 30 24.45 24.80 -6.93
C ILE A 30 24.67 25.91 -7.95
N GLY A 31 24.07 25.79 -9.13
CA GLY A 31 24.27 26.77 -10.22
C GLY A 31 25.74 26.90 -10.66
N GLY A 32 26.54 25.84 -10.46
CA GLY A 32 27.98 25.83 -10.76
C GLY A 32 28.90 26.29 -9.62
N TYR A 33 28.36 26.72 -8.47
CA TYR A 33 29.14 27.17 -7.32
C TYR A 33 29.10 26.17 -6.15
N PRO A 34 30.15 26.05 -5.34
CA PRO A 34 30.15 25.20 -4.15
C PRO A 34 28.99 25.51 -3.20
N LYS A 35 28.30 24.45 -2.74
CA LYS A 35 27.18 24.57 -1.80
C LYS A 35 27.65 25.09 -0.43
N VAL A 36 27.08 26.22 0.00
CA VAL A 36 27.24 26.77 1.34
C VAL A 36 25.96 26.53 2.15
N GLN A 37 26.03 25.72 3.21
CA GLN A 37 24.83 25.23 3.91
C GLN A 37 23.95 26.35 4.49
N GLN A 38 24.54 27.40 5.07
CA GLN A 38 23.78 28.50 5.69
C GLN A 38 22.92 29.26 4.68
N THR A 39 23.44 29.51 3.48
CA THR A 39 22.71 30.19 2.41
C THR A 39 21.73 29.24 1.74
N PHE A 40 22.14 27.98 1.53
CA PHE A 40 21.31 26.97 0.89
C PHE A 40 20.03 26.68 1.67
N ALA A 41 20.11 26.57 2.99
CA ALA A 41 18.96 26.33 3.85
C ALA A 41 17.86 27.41 3.72
N ARG A 42 18.20 28.62 3.27
CA ARG A 42 17.24 29.72 3.06
C ARG A 42 16.52 29.66 1.71
N ILE A 43 17.09 28.94 0.75
CA ILE A 43 16.56 28.80 -0.62
C ILE A 43 16.07 27.39 -0.92
N SER A 44 16.25 26.45 0.01
CA SER A 44 15.80 25.06 -0.10
C SER A 44 14.60 24.80 0.80
N GLY A 45 13.60 24.09 0.30
CA GLY A 45 12.52 23.51 1.09
C GLY A 45 12.63 21.99 1.20
N TYR A 46 12.14 21.40 2.29
CA TYR A 46 12.15 19.95 2.51
C TYR A 46 10.79 19.45 3.00
N CYS A 47 10.11 18.64 2.18
CA CYS A 47 8.91 17.91 2.57
C CYS A 47 9.30 16.54 3.09
N GLU A 48 9.05 16.29 4.37
CA GLU A 48 9.29 14.98 5.00
C GLU A 48 8.26 13.93 4.54
N GLN A 49 8.59 12.65 4.80
CA GLN A 49 7.69 11.53 4.51
C GLN A 49 6.44 11.60 5.39
N THR A 50 6.60 11.95 6.67
CA THR A 50 5.50 12.08 7.64
C THR A 50 4.89 13.47 7.61
N ASP A 51 3.57 13.54 7.44
CA ASP A 51 2.84 14.80 7.40
C ASP A 51 2.42 15.25 8.80
N ILE A 52 3.11 16.25 9.35
CA ILE A 52 2.85 16.79 10.69
C ILE A 52 2.14 18.14 10.56
N HIS A 53 0.87 18.17 10.94
CA HIS A 53 0.04 19.38 10.93
C HIS A 53 -0.82 19.47 12.19
N SER A 54 -1.14 20.69 12.61
CA SER A 54 -2.07 20.91 13.72
C SER A 54 -3.50 20.53 13.30
N PRO A 55 -4.22 19.68 14.06
CA PRO A 55 -5.52 19.18 13.63
C PRO A 55 -6.66 20.18 13.81
N GLN A 56 -6.50 21.23 14.63
CA GLN A 56 -7.56 22.19 14.97
C GLN A 56 -7.59 23.45 14.08
N ILE A 57 -6.68 23.56 13.12
CA ILE A 57 -6.63 24.70 12.19
C ILE A 57 -7.11 24.27 10.80
N THR A 58 -7.52 25.25 10.00
CA THR A 58 -7.91 25.02 8.60
C THR A 58 -6.68 24.88 7.69
N VAL A 59 -6.90 24.35 6.49
CA VAL A 59 -5.88 24.29 5.43
C VAL A 59 -5.29 25.67 5.16
N LYS A 60 -6.15 26.68 4.98
CA LYS A 60 -5.72 28.06 4.70
C LYS A 60 -4.91 28.66 5.85
N GLU A 61 -5.37 28.47 7.09
CA GLU A 61 -4.65 28.95 8.27
C GLU A 61 -3.28 28.28 8.42
N SER A 62 -3.18 26.98 8.10
CA SER A 62 -1.90 26.24 8.13
C SER A 62 -0.87 26.87 7.18
N VAL A 63 -1.28 27.17 5.94
CA VAL A 63 -0.41 27.80 4.94
C VAL A 63 -0.09 29.25 5.33
N ALA A 64 -1.08 30.01 5.77
CA ALA A 64 -0.88 31.39 6.21
C ALA A 64 0.06 31.50 7.42
N TYR A 65 -0.07 30.58 8.39
CA TYR A 65 0.80 30.52 9.55
C TYR A 65 2.25 30.23 9.17
N SER A 66 2.49 29.28 8.26
CA SER A 66 3.83 29.03 7.72
C SER A 66 4.39 30.27 7.00
N ALA A 67 3.55 30.95 6.21
CA ALA A 67 3.92 32.18 5.51
C ALA A 67 4.35 33.28 6.50
N TRP A 68 3.62 33.46 7.61
CA TRP A 68 3.94 34.45 8.64
C TRP A 68 5.28 34.22 9.32
N LEU A 69 5.69 32.96 9.47
CA LEU A 69 6.94 32.59 10.14
C LEU A 69 8.15 32.62 9.20
N ARG A 70 7.95 32.33 7.92
CA ARG A 70 9.05 32.09 6.96
C ARG A 70 9.27 33.22 5.98
N LEU A 71 8.28 34.08 5.75
CA LEU A 71 8.43 35.22 4.85
C LEU A 71 8.98 36.45 5.60
N PRO A 72 9.77 37.31 4.91
CA PRO A 72 10.28 38.55 5.50
C PRO A 72 9.18 39.48 6.02
N ALA A 73 9.45 40.15 7.15
CA ALA A 73 8.51 41.04 7.81
C ALA A 73 8.17 42.29 6.99
N GLU A 74 9.03 42.66 6.03
CA GLU A 74 8.86 43.80 5.13
C GLU A 74 7.74 43.58 4.10
N ILE A 75 7.30 42.33 3.89
CA ILE A 75 6.22 42.00 2.96
C ILE A 75 4.88 42.44 3.56
N SER A 76 4.15 43.27 2.82
CA SER A 76 2.82 43.75 3.23
C SER A 76 1.84 42.59 3.45
N ASP A 77 0.93 42.75 4.42
CA ASP A 77 -0.05 41.70 4.72
C ASP A 77 -0.91 41.35 3.50
N LYS A 78 -1.22 42.32 2.64
CA LYS A 78 -1.96 42.07 1.39
C LYS A 78 -1.16 41.16 0.45
N THR A 79 0.09 41.51 0.17
CA THR A 79 0.98 40.69 -0.69
C THR A 79 1.16 39.29 -0.12
N ARG A 80 1.24 39.16 1.22
CA ARG A 80 1.35 37.87 1.89
C ARG A 80 0.10 37.02 1.71
N HIS A 81 -1.08 37.60 1.85
CA HIS A 81 -2.35 36.91 1.60
C HIS A 81 -2.51 36.50 0.14
N ASP A 82 -2.12 37.37 -0.80
CA ASP A 82 -2.16 37.07 -2.23
C ASP A 82 -1.25 35.88 -2.57
N PHE A 83 -0.03 35.85 -2.01
CA PHE A 83 0.90 34.73 -2.19
C PHE A 83 0.39 33.42 -1.57
N VAL A 84 -0.26 33.47 -0.40
CA VAL A 84 -0.90 32.29 0.21
C VAL A 84 -2.00 31.74 -0.71
N ASN A 85 -2.82 32.59 -1.30
CA ASN A 85 -3.87 32.17 -2.22
C ASN A 85 -3.27 31.53 -3.50
N GLU A 86 -2.21 32.12 -4.05
CA GLU A 86 -1.48 31.57 -5.20
C GLU A 86 -0.94 30.16 -4.93
N VAL A 87 -0.37 29.95 -3.73
CA VAL A 87 0.13 28.62 -3.31
C VAL A 87 -1.01 27.62 -3.16
N ILE A 88 -2.15 28.02 -2.56
CA ILE A 88 -3.33 27.16 -2.42
C ILE A 88 -3.89 26.75 -3.79
N GLU A 89 -3.91 27.68 -4.75
CA GLU A 89 -4.35 27.41 -6.12
C GLU A 89 -3.39 26.48 -6.86
N THR A 90 -2.08 26.73 -6.77
CA THR A 90 -1.02 25.92 -7.42
C THR A 90 -1.09 24.44 -7.00
N ILE A 91 -1.42 24.19 -5.73
CA ILE A 91 -1.52 22.85 -5.13
C ILE A 91 -2.96 22.29 -5.21
N GLU A 92 -3.88 23.00 -5.87
CA GLU A 92 -5.28 22.58 -6.08
C GLU A 92 -6.05 22.36 -4.75
N LEU A 93 -5.73 23.13 -3.70
CA LEU A 93 -6.36 23.06 -2.37
C LEU A 93 -7.55 24.01 -2.18
N ASP A 94 -7.85 24.86 -3.16
CA ASP A 94 -8.93 25.86 -3.07
C ASP A 94 -10.30 25.28 -2.60
N PRO A 95 -10.75 24.10 -3.09
CA PRO A 95 -12.03 23.53 -2.67
C PRO A 95 -12.10 23.15 -1.19
N ILE A 96 -10.96 22.96 -0.52
CA ILE A 96 -10.86 22.46 0.86
C ILE A 96 -10.14 23.45 1.78
N LYS A 97 -9.90 24.68 1.33
CA LYS A 97 -9.11 25.68 2.08
C LYS A 97 -9.68 26.02 3.45
N ASP A 98 -11.00 25.98 3.61
CA ASP A 98 -11.70 26.30 4.85
C ASP A 98 -12.03 25.05 5.69
N MET A 99 -11.62 23.85 5.25
CA MET A 99 -11.78 22.62 6.02
C MET A 99 -10.71 22.49 7.10
N LEU A 100 -11.10 21.92 8.25
CA LEU A 100 -10.16 21.55 9.31
C LEU A 100 -9.23 20.41 8.87
N VAL A 101 -7.97 20.50 9.27
CA VAL A 101 -6.94 19.50 8.97
C VAL A 101 -7.28 18.13 9.59
N GLY A 102 -7.72 18.11 10.84
CA GLY A 102 -8.10 16.89 11.56
C GLY A 102 -6.96 15.91 11.83
N LEU A 103 -7.28 14.84 12.56
CA LEU A 103 -6.35 13.78 12.96
C LEU A 103 -6.17 12.74 11.84
N PRO A 104 -4.92 12.34 11.52
CA PRO A 104 -4.65 11.32 10.51
C PRO A 104 -5.42 10.02 10.78
N GLY A 105 -6.12 9.50 9.76
CA GLY A 105 -6.85 8.23 9.83
C GLY A 105 -8.19 8.26 10.58
N LEU A 106 -8.58 9.39 11.17
CA LEU A 106 -9.82 9.52 11.93
C LEU A 106 -10.79 10.53 11.30
N ASN A 107 -10.35 11.77 11.09
CA ASN A 107 -11.21 12.85 10.58
C ASN A 107 -10.41 13.95 9.84
N GLY A 108 -11.13 14.89 9.23
CA GLY A 108 -10.55 16.01 8.50
C GLY A 108 -10.10 15.61 7.09
N LEU A 109 -8.84 15.87 6.77
CA LEU A 109 -8.28 15.67 5.44
C LEU A 109 -7.94 14.20 5.16
N SER A 110 -8.16 13.80 3.91
CA SER A 110 -7.62 12.53 3.39
C SER A 110 -6.09 12.56 3.38
N THR A 111 -5.46 11.37 3.31
CA THR A 111 -3.99 11.24 3.23
C THR A 111 -3.41 12.03 2.06
N GLU A 112 -4.09 11.99 0.91
CA GLU A 112 -3.72 12.72 -0.30
C GLU A 112 -3.76 14.25 -0.10
N GLN A 113 -4.87 14.76 0.45
CA GLN A 113 -5.05 16.18 0.72
C GLN A 113 -4.05 16.69 1.75
N ARG A 114 -3.75 15.87 2.77
CA ARG A 114 -2.73 16.17 3.78
C ARG A 114 -1.33 16.25 3.18
N LYS A 115 -1.00 15.35 2.25
CA LYS A 115 0.29 15.38 1.53
C LYS A 115 0.44 16.64 0.70
N ARG A 116 -0.62 17.05 0.01
CA ARG A 116 -0.68 18.33 -0.70
C ARG A 116 -0.55 19.52 0.25
N LEU A 117 -1.18 19.50 1.42
CA LEU A 117 -1.00 20.52 2.44
C LEU A 117 0.47 20.62 2.92
N THR A 118 1.17 19.50 3.11
CA THR A 118 2.61 19.50 3.43
C THR A 118 3.42 20.23 2.36
N ILE A 119 3.14 19.95 1.08
CA ILE A 119 3.80 20.63 -0.04
C ILE A 119 3.49 22.13 -0.02
N ALA A 120 2.23 22.53 0.24
CA ALA A 120 1.83 23.93 0.30
C ALA A 120 2.51 24.71 1.45
N VAL A 121 2.56 24.11 2.64
CA VAL A 121 3.22 24.68 3.83
C VAL A 121 4.71 24.91 3.60
N GLU A 122 5.36 24.04 2.81
CA GLU A 122 6.77 24.21 2.44
C GLU A 122 6.96 25.24 1.31
N LEU A 123 6.10 25.19 0.29
CA LEU A 123 6.16 26.06 -0.88
C LEU A 123 5.96 27.54 -0.55
N VAL A 124 5.19 27.87 0.49
CA VAL A 124 4.93 29.26 0.89
C VAL A 124 6.18 29.98 1.45
N SER A 125 7.27 29.25 1.69
CA SER A 125 8.58 29.88 1.97
C SER A 125 9.30 30.39 0.72
N ASN A 126 8.68 30.24 -0.47
CA ASN A 126 9.23 30.56 -1.78
C ASN A 126 10.64 29.96 -2.05
N PRO A 127 10.84 28.64 -1.84
CA PRO A 127 12.14 28.03 -2.09
C PRO A 127 12.43 27.93 -3.59
N SER A 128 13.71 28.00 -3.95
CA SER A 128 14.21 27.78 -5.32
C SER A 128 14.45 26.28 -5.61
N VAL A 129 14.80 25.51 -4.58
CA VAL A 129 14.99 24.06 -4.65
C VAL A 129 14.07 23.40 -3.62
N ILE A 130 13.27 22.42 -4.02
CA ILE A 130 12.40 21.66 -3.11
C ILE A 130 12.80 20.19 -3.14
N PHE A 131 13.03 19.63 -1.96
CA PHE A 131 13.20 18.20 -1.73
C PHE A 131 11.89 17.60 -1.23
N MET A 132 11.50 16.45 -1.76
CA MET A 132 10.31 15.72 -1.33
C MET A 132 10.66 14.26 -1.08
N ASP A 133 10.54 13.82 0.16
CA ASP A 133 10.80 12.43 0.51
C ASP A 133 9.52 11.59 0.38
N GLU A 134 9.51 10.71 -0.62
CA GLU A 134 8.42 9.77 -0.94
C GLU A 134 7.03 10.44 -0.97
N PRO A 135 6.79 11.42 -1.87
CA PRO A 135 5.53 12.16 -1.90
C PRO A 135 4.30 11.32 -2.26
N THR A 136 4.49 10.08 -2.69
CA THR A 136 3.43 9.13 -3.05
C THR A 136 3.27 7.98 -2.04
N SER A 137 3.99 8.00 -0.91
CA SER A 137 3.90 6.93 0.09
C SER A 137 2.51 6.87 0.73
N GLY A 138 1.95 5.67 0.87
CA GLY A 138 0.64 5.47 1.52
C GLY A 138 -0.56 5.97 0.70
N LEU A 139 -0.37 6.26 -0.59
CA LEU A 139 -1.43 6.67 -1.51
C LEU A 139 -1.75 5.55 -2.50
N ASP A 140 -3.02 5.41 -2.85
CA ASP A 140 -3.42 4.59 -3.99
C ASP A 140 -2.97 5.23 -5.33
N ALA A 141 -3.08 4.51 -6.44
CA ALA A 141 -2.62 4.99 -7.74
C ALA A 141 -3.27 6.31 -8.18
N ARG A 142 -4.54 6.55 -7.84
CA ARG A 142 -5.25 7.77 -8.23
C ARG A 142 -4.81 8.95 -7.37
N ALA A 143 -4.77 8.77 -6.06
CA ALA A 143 -4.31 9.76 -5.10
C ALA A 143 -2.86 10.15 -5.37
N ALA A 144 -1.99 9.17 -5.64
CA ALA A 144 -0.60 9.42 -6.02
C ALA A 144 -0.51 10.26 -7.31
N ALA A 145 -1.36 10.01 -8.31
CA ALA A 145 -1.40 10.80 -9.54
C ALA A 145 -1.83 12.25 -9.29
N ILE A 146 -2.75 12.50 -8.35
CA ILE A 146 -3.18 13.86 -7.96
C ILE A 146 -2.03 14.57 -7.22
N ALA A 147 -1.40 13.91 -6.25
CA ALA A 147 -0.25 14.47 -5.54
C ALA A 147 0.90 14.82 -6.50
N MET A 148 1.25 13.91 -7.42
CA MET A 148 2.29 14.14 -8.42
C MET A 148 1.92 15.23 -9.44
N ARG A 149 0.63 15.47 -9.69
CA ARG A 149 0.19 16.62 -10.49
C ARG A 149 0.51 17.93 -9.77
N ALA A 150 0.23 18.03 -8.47
CA ALA A 150 0.60 19.21 -7.68
C ALA A 150 2.12 19.42 -7.70
N VAL A 151 2.92 18.35 -7.53
CA VAL A 151 4.39 18.43 -7.65
C VAL A 151 4.82 18.92 -9.04
N LYS A 152 4.15 18.48 -10.10
CA LYS A 152 4.40 18.94 -11.47
C LYS A 152 4.07 20.42 -11.64
N ASN A 153 2.95 20.89 -11.09
CA ASN A 153 2.58 22.32 -11.11
C ASN A 153 3.68 23.16 -10.42
N VAL A 154 4.20 22.71 -9.28
CA VAL A 154 5.34 23.36 -8.61
C VAL A 154 6.58 23.38 -9.50
N ALA A 155 6.95 22.29 -10.16
CA ALA A 155 8.09 22.28 -11.07
C ALA A 155 7.91 23.24 -12.26
N GLN A 156 6.69 23.39 -12.78
CA GLN A 156 6.38 24.28 -13.89
C GLN A 156 6.55 25.77 -13.58
N THR A 157 6.61 26.13 -12.30
CA THR A 157 6.93 27.51 -11.87
C THR A 157 8.42 27.89 -12.02
N GLY A 158 9.27 26.97 -12.51
CA GLY A 158 10.71 27.19 -12.68
C GLY A 158 11.55 26.82 -11.46
N ARG A 159 10.96 26.13 -10.47
CA ARG A 159 11.65 25.62 -9.28
C ARG A 159 12.30 24.27 -9.55
N THR A 160 13.46 24.03 -8.95
CA THR A 160 14.11 22.71 -9.01
C THR A 160 13.43 21.79 -8.00
N VAL A 161 12.81 20.71 -8.45
CA VAL A 161 12.16 19.72 -7.57
C VAL A 161 12.93 18.41 -7.61
N VAL A 162 13.37 17.94 -6.46
CA VAL A 162 14.03 16.65 -6.28
C VAL A 162 13.13 15.79 -5.40
N CYS A 163 12.67 14.66 -5.92
CA CYS A 163 11.84 13.73 -5.15
C CYS A 163 12.42 12.32 -5.16
N THR A 164 12.29 11.63 -4.03
CA THR A 164 12.44 10.18 -3.97
C THR A 164 11.09 9.57 -4.27
N ILE A 165 11.03 8.68 -5.24
CA ILE A 165 9.83 7.90 -5.51
C ILE A 165 10.15 6.46 -5.14
N HIS A 166 9.32 5.93 -4.26
CA HIS A 166 9.26 4.51 -3.97
C HIS A 166 8.47 3.83 -5.09
N GLN A 167 9.02 2.78 -5.67
CA GLN A 167 8.27 1.93 -6.58
C GLN A 167 7.30 1.09 -5.75
N PRO A 168 5.98 1.12 -6.01
CA PRO A 168 5.11 0.13 -5.42
C PRO A 168 5.49 -1.20 -6.06
N SER A 169 6.22 -2.02 -5.32
CA SER A 169 6.41 -3.42 -5.70
C SER A 169 6.87 -4.28 -4.57
N ILE A 170 7.65 -3.86 -3.55
CA ILE A 170 8.16 -4.86 -2.59
C ILE A 170 7.03 -5.49 -1.77
N ASP A 171 6.23 -4.72 -1.03
CA ASP A 171 5.15 -5.31 -0.21
C ASP A 171 4.09 -6.05 -1.05
N ILE A 172 3.80 -5.53 -2.25
CA ILE A 172 2.87 -6.18 -3.19
C ILE A 172 3.49 -7.48 -3.74
N PHE A 173 4.77 -7.47 -4.07
CA PHE A 173 5.48 -8.62 -4.63
C PHE A 173 5.78 -9.65 -3.54
N GLU A 174 6.06 -9.25 -2.31
CA GLU A 174 6.13 -10.11 -1.12
C GLU A 174 4.77 -10.77 -0.87
N ALA A 175 3.66 -10.02 -0.96
CA ALA A 175 2.33 -10.61 -0.87
C ALA A 175 2.05 -11.60 -2.02
N PHE A 176 2.58 -11.35 -3.23
CA PHE A 176 2.50 -12.31 -4.34
C PHE A 176 3.40 -13.54 -4.12
N GLU A 177 4.60 -13.37 -3.55
CA GLU A 177 5.53 -14.44 -3.22
C GLU A 177 4.97 -15.35 -2.12
N GLU A 178 4.35 -14.77 -1.09
CA GLU A 178 3.65 -15.50 -0.03
C GLU A 178 2.47 -16.31 -0.58
N VAL A 179 1.68 -15.74 -1.50
CA VAL A 179 0.61 -16.50 -2.18
C VAL A 179 1.20 -17.60 -3.08
N ALA A 180 2.31 -17.34 -3.77
CA ALA A 180 2.92 -18.29 -4.68
C ALA A 180 3.57 -19.50 -3.99
N ILE A 181 4.14 -19.32 -2.78
CA ILE A 181 4.77 -20.41 -2.02
C ILE A 181 3.75 -21.40 -1.45
N GLU A 182 2.50 -20.97 -1.25
CA GLU A 182 1.42 -21.84 -0.79
C GLU A 182 1.00 -22.88 -1.84
N ILE A 183 1.14 -22.59 -3.14
CA ILE A 183 0.79 -23.52 -4.22
C ILE A 183 1.58 -24.85 -4.14
N PRO A 184 2.93 -24.85 -4.11
CA PRO A 184 3.70 -26.09 -3.98
C PRO A 184 3.53 -26.75 -2.62
N TYR A 185 3.30 -25.98 -1.55
CA TYR A 185 3.02 -26.52 -0.22
C TYR A 185 1.71 -27.31 -0.18
N VAL A 186 0.62 -26.73 -0.67
CA VAL A 186 -0.69 -27.40 -0.78
C VAL A 186 -0.60 -28.61 -1.72
N LEU A 187 0.14 -28.49 -2.82
CA LEU A 187 0.36 -29.61 -3.75
C LEU A 187 1.00 -30.82 -3.04
N PHE A 188 2.07 -30.58 -2.27
CA PHE A 188 2.74 -31.63 -1.50
C PHE A 188 1.83 -32.23 -0.42
N GLN A 189 1.08 -31.38 0.30
CA GLN A 189 0.11 -31.80 1.30
C GLN A 189 -0.98 -32.70 0.71
N VAL A 190 -1.52 -32.35 -0.47
CA VAL A 190 -2.52 -33.17 -1.18
C VAL A 190 -1.94 -34.52 -1.55
N VAL A 191 -0.71 -34.58 -2.07
CA VAL A 191 -0.07 -35.86 -2.42
C VAL A 191 0.05 -36.77 -1.20
N LEU A 192 0.52 -36.25 -0.06
CA LEU A 192 0.61 -37.02 1.18
C LEU A 192 -0.75 -37.51 1.68
N PHE A 193 -1.76 -36.63 1.64
CA PHE A 193 -3.12 -36.96 2.05
C PHE A 193 -3.74 -38.04 1.14
N MET A 194 -3.50 -37.95 -0.18
CA MET A 194 -4.00 -38.89 -1.18
C MET A 194 -3.48 -40.31 -0.96
N ILE A 195 -2.23 -40.47 -0.55
CA ILE A 195 -1.62 -41.79 -0.27
C ILE A 195 -2.39 -42.53 0.83
N ILE A 196 -2.96 -41.81 1.79
CA ILE A 196 -3.67 -42.38 2.94
C ILE A 196 -5.18 -42.43 2.68
N ALA A 197 -5.77 -41.33 2.24
CA ALA A 197 -7.22 -41.17 2.13
C ALA A 197 -7.81 -41.97 0.96
N TYR A 198 -7.14 -42.00 -0.19
CA TYR A 198 -7.68 -42.68 -1.38
C TYR A 198 -7.86 -44.20 -1.18
N PRO A 199 -6.87 -44.92 -0.61
CA PRO A 199 -7.07 -46.33 -0.24
C PRO A 199 -8.08 -46.53 0.90
N ALA A 200 -8.10 -45.63 1.90
CA ALA A 200 -8.99 -45.75 3.06
C ALA A 200 -10.47 -45.61 2.71
N ILE A 201 -10.80 -44.79 1.71
CA ILE A 201 -12.18 -44.64 1.19
C ILE A 201 -12.60 -45.85 0.34
N GLY A 202 -11.64 -46.62 -0.20
CA GLY A 202 -11.92 -47.79 -1.01
C GLY A 202 -12.33 -47.47 -2.45
N PHE A 203 -11.87 -46.34 -3.01
CA PHE A 203 -12.16 -45.99 -4.39
C PHE A 203 -11.49 -46.93 -5.40
N ALA A 204 -12.16 -47.12 -6.54
CA ALA A 204 -11.60 -47.92 -7.64
C ALA A 204 -10.35 -47.26 -8.21
N TRP A 205 -9.26 -48.03 -8.32
CA TRP A 205 -7.95 -47.61 -8.83
C TRP A 205 -7.93 -47.34 -10.35
N THR A 206 -8.78 -46.42 -10.81
CA THR A 206 -8.75 -45.93 -12.19
C THR A 206 -8.12 -44.54 -12.22
N ALA A 207 -7.25 -44.31 -13.21
CA ALA A 207 -6.51 -43.06 -13.36
C ALA A 207 -7.44 -41.83 -13.41
N ALA A 208 -8.58 -41.94 -14.09
CA ALA A 208 -9.56 -40.86 -14.17
C ALA A 208 -10.15 -40.48 -12.81
N LYS A 209 -10.52 -41.46 -11.97
CA LYS A 209 -11.10 -41.19 -10.64
C LYS A 209 -10.06 -40.66 -9.67
N PHE A 210 -8.84 -41.19 -9.74
CA PHE A 210 -7.71 -40.71 -8.98
C PHE A 210 -7.40 -39.23 -9.31
N MET A 211 -7.32 -38.89 -10.60
CA MET A 211 -7.04 -37.52 -11.05
C MET A 211 -8.16 -36.54 -10.69
N TRP A 212 -9.43 -36.94 -10.83
CA TRP A 212 -10.56 -36.11 -10.42
C TRP A 212 -10.58 -35.84 -8.92
N PHE A 213 -10.33 -36.88 -8.11
CA PHE A 213 -10.28 -36.73 -6.66
C PHE A 213 -9.07 -35.88 -6.22
N PHE A 214 -7.91 -36.07 -6.84
CA PHE A 214 -6.73 -35.22 -6.64
C PHE A 214 -7.01 -33.75 -6.96
N TYR A 215 -7.57 -33.47 -8.14
CA TYR A 215 -7.91 -32.12 -8.56
C TYR A 215 -8.93 -31.45 -7.63
N ALA A 216 -10.01 -32.15 -7.28
CA ALA A 216 -11.03 -31.65 -6.37
C ALA A 216 -10.46 -31.34 -4.98
N MET A 217 -9.60 -32.22 -4.45
CA MET A 217 -8.94 -32.03 -3.16
C MET A 217 -7.95 -30.86 -3.19
N PHE A 218 -7.15 -30.75 -4.25
CA PHE A 218 -6.21 -29.65 -4.44
C PHE A 218 -6.93 -28.30 -4.55
N CYS A 219 -7.97 -28.20 -5.38
CA CYS A 219 -8.78 -26.98 -5.49
C CYS A 219 -9.48 -26.63 -4.18
N THR A 220 -9.99 -27.61 -3.44
CA THR A 220 -10.66 -27.38 -2.16
C THR A 220 -9.70 -26.84 -1.11
N LEU A 221 -8.52 -27.45 -0.96
CA LEU A 221 -7.52 -26.98 0.01
C LEU A 221 -6.95 -25.61 -0.37
N LEU A 222 -6.65 -25.38 -1.65
CA LEU A 222 -6.17 -24.10 -2.15
C LEU A 222 -7.20 -22.98 -1.93
N TYR A 223 -8.48 -23.27 -2.16
CA TYR A 223 -9.57 -22.35 -1.85
C TYR A 223 -9.64 -22.02 -0.35
N MET A 224 -9.56 -23.02 0.53
CA MET A 224 -9.61 -22.80 1.98
C MET A 224 -8.41 -22.01 2.51
N THR A 225 -7.21 -22.28 1.99
CA THR A 225 -5.99 -21.55 2.36
C THR A 225 -6.08 -20.07 1.96
N TYR A 226 -6.51 -19.78 0.72
CA TYR A 226 -6.66 -18.39 0.26
C TYR A 226 -7.81 -17.64 0.93
N LEU A 227 -8.92 -18.33 1.21
CA LEU A 227 -10.01 -17.74 1.98
C LEU A 227 -9.55 -17.37 3.40
N GLY A 228 -8.73 -18.21 4.03
CA GLY A 228 -8.12 -17.94 5.34
C GLY A 228 -7.20 -16.73 5.37
N MET A 229 -6.30 -16.62 4.38
CA MET A 229 -5.42 -15.45 4.26
C MET A 229 -6.19 -14.16 4.00
N MET A 230 -7.24 -14.22 3.18
CA MET A 230 -8.11 -13.07 2.93
C MET A 230 -8.86 -12.63 4.20
N LEU A 231 -9.44 -13.57 4.95
CA LEU A 231 -10.21 -13.25 6.15
C LEU A 231 -9.33 -12.73 7.29
N THR A 232 -8.11 -13.25 7.43
CA THR A 232 -7.12 -12.72 8.39
C THR A 232 -6.65 -11.32 8.01
N ALA A 233 -6.48 -11.02 6.73
CA ALA A 233 -6.15 -9.66 6.27
C ALA A 233 -7.29 -8.65 6.47
N MET A 234 -8.55 -9.10 6.34
CA MET A 234 -9.72 -8.22 6.47
C MET A 234 -10.20 -7.99 7.91
N THR A 235 -9.76 -8.80 8.87
CA THR A 235 -10.24 -8.72 10.25
C THR A 235 -9.19 -8.10 11.19
N PRO A 236 -9.60 -7.23 12.14
CA PRO A 236 -8.67 -6.54 13.04
C PRO A 236 -8.02 -7.44 14.09
N THR A 237 -8.55 -8.65 14.33
CA THR A 237 -8.00 -9.60 15.30
C THR A 237 -8.02 -11.03 14.76
N LEU A 238 -6.99 -11.81 15.10
CA LEU A 238 -6.89 -13.22 14.71
C LEU A 238 -8.06 -14.06 15.25
N GLN A 239 -8.60 -13.70 16.42
CA GLN A 239 -9.74 -14.38 17.02
C GLN A 239 -11.02 -14.19 16.18
N LEU A 240 -11.24 -13.01 15.62
CA LEU A 240 -12.38 -12.77 14.74
C LEU A 240 -12.20 -13.52 13.42
N ALA A 241 -10.99 -13.51 12.86
CA ALA A 241 -10.66 -14.24 11.64
C ALA A 241 -11.01 -15.72 11.73
N THR A 242 -10.61 -16.39 12.82
CA THR A 242 -10.85 -17.83 13.01
C THR A 242 -12.33 -18.15 13.21
N ILE A 243 -13.08 -17.30 13.90
CA ILE A 243 -14.53 -17.45 14.04
C ILE A 243 -15.22 -17.35 12.68
N VAL A 244 -14.90 -16.31 11.90
CA VAL A 244 -15.49 -16.10 10.57
C VAL A 244 -15.10 -17.25 9.63
N GLN A 245 -13.83 -17.66 9.62
CA GLN A 245 -13.36 -18.81 8.84
C GLN A 245 -14.12 -20.09 9.20
N ALA A 246 -14.35 -20.37 10.49
CA ALA A 246 -15.06 -21.56 10.92
C ALA A 246 -16.50 -21.60 10.38
N VAL A 247 -17.19 -20.45 10.35
CA VAL A 247 -18.52 -20.34 9.75
C VAL A 247 -18.48 -20.64 8.24
N PHE A 248 -17.53 -20.07 7.52
CA PHE A 248 -17.36 -20.33 6.08
C PHE A 248 -17.02 -21.81 5.79
N ASN A 249 -16.13 -22.42 6.58
CA ASN A 249 -15.75 -23.82 6.44
C ASN A 249 -16.94 -24.76 6.68
N GLN A 250 -17.77 -24.48 7.69
CA GLN A 250 -18.98 -25.27 7.97
C GLN A 250 -20.03 -25.12 6.86
N LEU A 251 -20.21 -23.90 6.34
CA LEU A 251 -21.11 -23.66 5.22
C LEU A 251 -20.65 -24.41 3.97
N PHE A 252 -19.37 -24.33 3.63
CA PHE A 252 -18.81 -25.03 2.47
C PHE A 252 -18.91 -26.55 2.64
N SER A 253 -18.57 -27.07 3.83
CA SER A 253 -18.69 -28.50 4.15
C SER A 253 -20.12 -29.02 4.05
N LEU A 254 -21.13 -28.18 4.29
CA LEU A 254 -22.53 -28.54 4.14
C LEU A 254 -22.92 -28.70 2.66
N PHE A 255 -22.36 -27.87 1.78
CA PHE A 255 -22.67 -27.85 0.35
C PHE A 255 -21.77 -28.76 -0.51
N THR A 256 -20.65 -29.27 0.01
CA THR A 256 -19.76 -30.21 -0.72
C THR A 256 -20.31 -31.63 -0.88
N GLY A 257 -21.47 -31.93 -0.26
CA GLY A 257 -22.12 -33.25 -0.33
C GLY A 257 -21.50 -34.29 0.62
N PHE A 258 -22.24 -35.37 0.88
CA PHE A 258 -21.80 -36.49 1.71
C PHE A 258 -21.47 -37.69 0.84
N ILE A 259 -20.40 -38.42 1.17
CA ILE A 259 -20.12 -39.72 0.56
C ILE A 259 -21.16 -40.71 1.08
N ILE A 260 -22.08 -41.15 0.22
CA ILE A 260 -23.07 -42.17 0.54
C ILE A 260 -22.45 -43.54 0.24
N PRO A 261 -22.10 -44.36 1.26
CA PRO A 261 -21.70 -45.73 1.01
C PRO A 261 -22.90 -46.51 0.48
N GLN A 262 -22.74 -47.25 -0.63
CA GLN A 262 -23.83 -48.09 -1.12
C GLN A 262 -24.12 -49.22 -0.13
N PRO A 263 -25.40 -49.56 0.09
CA PRO A 263 -25.75 -50.77 0.84
C PRO A 263 -25.22 -51.99 0.07
N VAL A 264 -24.56 -52.91 0.79
CA VAL A 264 -24.04 -54.16 0.23
C VAL A 264 -25.24 -55.06 -0.12
N ALA A 265 -25.82 -54.84 -1.30
CA ALA A 265 -26.69 -55.82 -1.91
C ALA A 265 -25.81 -56.93 -2.50
N THR A 266 -25.87 -58.11 -1.89
CA THR A 266 -25.30 -59.33 -2.44
C THR A 266 -25.67 -59.49 -3.92
N THR A 267 -24.66 -59.80 -4.75
CA THR A 267 -24.71 -60.28 -6.16
C THR A 267 -24.64 -59.27 -7.33
N LEU A 268 -23.69 -58.34 -7.35
CA LEU A 268 -23.18 -57.77 -8.62
C LEU A 268 -21.64 -57.62 -8.60
N PRO A 269 -20.94 -57.81 -9.75
CA PRO A 269 -19.48 -57.80 -9.81
C PRO A 269 -18.90 -56.41 -9.51
N LEU A 270 -17.76 -56.39 -8.81
CA LEU A 270 -17.01 -55.23 -8.29
C LEU A 270 -16.52 -54.18 -9.31
N SER A 271 -16.95 -54.24 -10.58
CA SER A 271 -16.47 -53.36 -11.66
C SER A 271 -17.19 -52.02 -11.76
N GLU A 272 -18.31 -51.82 -11.06
CA GLU A 272 -19.14 -50.62 -11.20
C GLU A 272 -19.26 -49.82 -9.90
N CYS A 273 -18.14 -49.25 -9.45
CA CYS A 273 -18.19 -48.12 -8.53
C CYS A 273 -18.58 -46.86 -9.33
N VAL A 274 -19.85 -46.75 -9.72
CA VAL A 274 -20.40 -45.54 -10.35
C VAL A 274 -20.37 -44.43 -9.29
N ILE A 275 -19.83 -43.27 -9.66
CA ILE A 275 -19.87 -42.02 -8.89
C ILE A 275 -21.36 -41.62 -8.77
N GLY A 276 -22.05 -42.25 -7.83
CA GLY A 276 -23.41 -41.88 -7.44
C GLY A 276 -23.33 -40.74 -6.46
N CYS A 277 -23.56 -39.52 -6.95
CA CYS A 277 -23.78 -38.29 -6.18
C CYS A 277 -22.55 -37.65 -5.51
N ILE A 278 -21.55 -37.24 -6.31
CA ILE A 278 -21.04 -35.88 -6.14
C ILE A 278 -21.75 -35.04 -7.20
N ASN A 279 -22.97 -34.62 -6.90
CA ASN A 279 -23.66 -33.59 -7.68
C ASN A 279 -22.97 -32.25 -7.37
N PHE A 280 -21.85 -31.97 -8.02
CA PHE A 280 -21.53 -30.59 -8.36
C PHE A 280 -22.44 -30.19 -9.52
N HIS A 281 -23.65 -29.74 -9.18
CA HIS A 281 -24.41 -28.91 -10.10
C HIS A 281 -23.69 -27.56 -10.18
N PHE A 282 -22.93 -27.36 -11.25
CA PHE A 282 -22.85 -26.05 -11.88
C PHE A 282 -24.17 -25.79 -12.63
#